data_AF-A0A2M7TXD4-F1
#
_entry.id   AF-A0A2M7TXD4-F1
#
_cell.length_a   1.000
_cell.length_b   1.000
_cell.length_c   1.000
_cell.angle_alpha   90.00
_cell.angle_beta   90.00
_cell.angle_gamma   90.00
#
_symmetry.space_group_name_H-M   'P 1'
#
loop_
_entity.id
_entity.type
_entity.pdbx_description
1 polymer ?
#
loop_
_entity_poly.entity_id
_entity_poly.type
_entity_poly.pdbx_seq_one_letter_code
_entity_poly.pdbx_strand_id
1 'polypeptide(L)'
;MARKMFKNLFSLLNTKKGVWVIIGTIILLRTWKVAELFNFTFSEEHQAFLAWEQIKNFHPIWIGVSAANIYYYLGPGFTYINALLFKISNGDPASLAWFASLLGLATTASIYYVARTFFSNKIGLYAAIIYGCSTLINLNDRRFWNPTPIPFITIWMVFSLIKAKKNPNWLILTAGLIGAAFHTHLTMVLFMVPTLYVVYVSFKKQTLKTNMKAALLACIVYLIVTSPLIVFDVVHNFDNLMMPMRTITGKQRAALNTINMPNMVSHLGEISSSFGRLWYIKLYSNPQDEVVLESHHDQTRGNIVLASISFLALFYFLYKNKNEGSEIFSISIITILLAFILYPSYNPEYYLMSILTLMAIAIAYGLNSMPQKLSYPILAVFIVANIATTVTLSDKYGLLTRARLVEKTMQGVGDKSFALETIGELPKPEFAYAGWRYIFKYYGKTPTKSNVDPILGWIYLDEISEEIPELKVIVADTVEPTFEEEPIATFSNGPYHSYIFQNN
;
A
#
# COMPACT_ATOMS: atom_id res chain seq x y z
N MET A 1 19.14 13.49 -37.40
CA MET A 1 19.59 12.51 -36.37
C MET A 1 18.43 12.04 -35.47
N ALA A 2 17.69 12.96 -34.82
CA ALA A 2 16.54 12.63 -33.97
C ALA A 2 15.49 11.72 -34.64
N ARG A 3 15.09 11.99 -35.89
CA ARG A 3 14.07 11.19 -36.61
C ARG A 3 14.46 9.71 -36.80
N LYS A 4 15.76 9.41 -36.98
CA LYS A 4 16.30 8.04 -37.12
C LYS A 4 16.38 7.35 -35.75
N MET A 5 16.75 8.11 -34.72
CA MET A 5 16.77 7.65 -33.32
C MET A 5 15.37 7.29 -32.81
N PHE A 6 14.37 8.14 -33.07
CA PHE A 6 12.96 7.87 -32.74
C PHE A 6 12.42 6.64 -33.48
N LYS A 7 12.71 6.51 -34.79
CA LYS A 7 12.26 5.34 -35.57
C LYS A 7 12.85 4.02 -35.03
N ASN A 8 14.10 4.03 -34.60
CA ASN A 8 14.76 2.86 -33.97
C ASN A 8 14.15 2.53 -32.59
N LEU A 9 13.88 3.53 -31.76
CA LEU A 9 13.24 3.36 -30.45
C LEU A 9 11.84 2.73 -30.58
N PHE A 10 11.04 3.18 -31.55
CA PHE A 10 9.70 2.63 -31.78
C PHE A 10 9.70 1.21 -32.36
N SER A 11 10.72 0.87 -33.18
CA SER A 11 10.88 -0.50 -33.67
C SER A 11 11.23 -1.48 -32.55
N LEU A 12 11.89 -1.01 -31.48
CA LEU A 12 12.35 -1.84 -30.37
C LEU A 12 11.17 -2.48 -29.62
N LEU A 13 10.07 -1.75 -29.41
CA LEU A 13 8.87 -2.20 -28.68
C LEU A 13 8.20 -3.46 -29.27
N ASN A 14 8.48 -3.79 -30.54
CA ASN A 14 7.96 -4.99 -31.21
C ASN A 14 8.98 -6.13 -31.30
N THR A 15 10.19 -5.95 -30.79
CA THR A 15 11.23 -6.98 -30.82
C THR A 15 11.32 -7.69 -29.48
N LYS A 16 11.75 -8.95 -29.49
CA LYS A 16 12.10 -9.68 -28.25
C LYS A 16 13.08 -8.87 -27.40
N LYS A 17 14.05 -8.18 -28.02
CA LYS A 17 15.01 -7.31 -27.34
C LYS A 17 14.33 -6.16 -26.59
N GLY A 18 13.36 -5.47 -27.19
CA GLY A 18 12.67 -4.37 -26.50
C GLY A 18 11.76 -4.81 -25.36
N VAL A 19 11.16 -6.00 -25.44
CA VAL A 19 10.43 -6.57 -24.29
C VAL A 19 11.37 -6.80 -23.11
N TRP A 20 12.58 -7.32 -23.35
CA TRP A 20 13.59 -7.46 -22.29
C TRP A 20 14.04 -6.12 -21.71
N VAL A 21 14.17 -5.08 -22.53
CA VAL A 21 14.46 -3.71 -22.05
C VAL A 21 13.32 -3.22 -21.14
N ILE A 22 12.06 -3.38 -21.54
CA ILE A 22 10.90 -2.99 -20.71
C ILE A 22 10.91 -3.73 -19.37
N ILE A 23 11.14 -5.04 -19.38
CA ILE A 23 11.23 -5.85 -18.15
C ILE A 23 12.37 -5.33 -17.27
N GLY A 24 13.55 -5.09 -17.84
CA GLY A 24 14.69 -4.50 -17.14
C GLY A 24 14.37 -3.13 -16.54
N THR A 25 13.67 -2.27 -17.28
CA THR A 25 13.19 -0.96 -16.80
C THR A 25 12.25 -1.13 -15.61
N ILE A 26 11.24 -2.00 -15.70
CA ILE A 26 10.29 -2.22 -14.59
C ILE A 26 11.02 -2.74 -13.35
N ILE A 27 11.93 -3.70 -13.50
CA ILE A 27 12.75 -4.20 -12.39
C ILE A 27 13.60 -3.08 -11.79
N LEU A 28 14.27 -2.29 -12.61
CA LEU A 28 15.07 -1.15 -12.17
C LEU A 28 14.23 -0.16 -11.36
N LEU A 29 13.07 0.26 -11.87
CA LEU A 29 12.21 1.24 -11.18
C LEU A 29 11.69 0.72 -9.84
N ARG A 30 11.45 -0.59 -9.72
CA ARG A 30 11.00 -1.22 -8.47
C ARG A 30 12.12 -1.42 -7.46
N THR A 31 13.34 -1.65 -7.93
CA THR A 31 14.51 -1.95 -7.09
C THR A 31 15.45 -0.75 -6.91
N TRP A 32 15.11 0.41 -7.49
CA TRP A 32 15.85 1.65 -7.29
C TRP A 32 15.73 2.09 -5.82
N LYS A 33 16.87 2.18 -5.13
CA LYS A 33 16.99 2.76 -3.78
C LYS A 33 15.93 2.24 -2.79
N VAL A 34 15.75 0.92 -2.73
CA VAL A 34 14.63 0.28 -2.01
C VAL A 34 14.58 0.73 -0.55
N ALA A 35 15.67 0.58 0.20
CA ALA A 35 15.74 0.97 1.60
C ALA A 35 15.86 2.49 1.77
N GLU A 36 16.59 3.18 0.90
CA GLU A 36 16.81 4.63 0.99
C GLU A 36 15.52 5.43 0.80
N LEU A 37 14.55 4.91 0.03
CA LEU A 37 13.26 5.57 -0.21
C LEU A 37 12.11 4.87 0.54
N PHE A 38 12.42 4.03 1.53
CA PHE A 38 11.39 3.37 2.34
C PHE A 38 10.93 4.27 3.48
N ASN A 39 9.64 4.55 3.55
CA ASN A 39 9.04 5.32 4.64
C ASN A 39 8.85 4.39 5.86
N PHE A 40 9.39 4.78 7.01
CA PHE A 40 9.20 4.06 8.27
C PHE A 40 8.61 5.02 9.31
N THR A 41 7.29 5.07 9.37
CA THR A 41 6.51 5.99 10.22
C THR A 41 5.81 5.23 11.35
N PHE A 42 4.93 5.88 12.10
CA PHE A 42 4.11 5.24 13.16
C PHE A 42 3.47 3.90 12.74
N SER A 43 2.92 3.83 11.53
CA SER A 43 2.22 2.62 11.07
C SER A 43 3.19 1.44 10.88
N GLU A 44 4.37 1.70 10.33
CA GLU A 44 5.41 0.70 10.14
C GLU A 44 6.02 0.28 11.49
N GLU A 45 6.23 1.22 12.42
CA GLU A 45 6.71 0.93 13.77
C GLU A 45 5.73 0.08 14.58
N HIS A 46 4.44 0.42 14.56
CA HIS A 46 3.41 -0.37 15.22
C HIS A 46 3.40 -1.81 14.71
N GLN A 47 3.44 -2.00 13.38
CA GLN A 47 3.51 -3.34 12.80
C GLN A 47 4.83 -4.04 13.11
N ALA A 48 5.95 -3.32 13.15
CA ALA A 48 7.26 -3.86 13.45
C ALA A 48 7.34 -4.40 14.89
N PHE A 49 6.80 -3.66 15.87
CA PHE A 49 6.73 -4.15 17.25
C PHE A 49 5.80 -5.35 17.40
N LEU A 50 4.61 -5.33 16.81
CA LEU A 50 3.71 -6.50 16.83
C LEU A 50 4.38 -7.72 16.19
N ALA A 51 5.03 -7.54 15.04
CA ALA A 51 5.76 -8.60 14.35
C ALA A 51 6.91 -9.16 15.19
N TRP A 52 7.68 -8.28 15.82
CA TRP A 52 8.79 -8.68 16.67
C TRP A 52 8.32 -9.44 17.91
N GLU A 53 7.23 -8.99 18.53
CA GLU A 53 6.66 -9.67 19.70
C GLU A 53 6.15 -11.07 19.34
N GLN A 54 5.55 -11.24 18.16
CA GLN A 54 5.16 -12.56 17.65
C GLN A 54 6.33 -13.51 17.41
N ILE A 55 7.55 -13.00 17.19
CA ILE A 55 8.77 -13.81 17.08
C ILE A 55 9.32 -14.15 18.47
N LYS A 56 9.39 -13.16 19.35
CA LYS A 56 9.98 -13.24 20.68
C LYS A 56 9.13 -14.08 21.64
N ASN A 57 7.84 -13.80 21.71
CA ASN A 57 6.88 -14.38 22.64
C ASN A 57 5.59 -14.77 21.89
N PHE A 58 5.69 -15.78 21.03
CA PHE A 58 4.57 -16.18 20.18
C PHE A 58 3.31 -16.53 21.00
N HIS A 59 2.22 -15.82 20.72
CA HIS A 59 0.87 -16.18 21.12
C HIS A 59 -0.09 -15.86 19.97
N PRO A 60 -1.10 -16.71 19.68
CA PRO A 60 -2.06 -16.42 18.63
C PRO A 60 -2.75 -15.07 18.85
N ILE A 61 -2.69 -14.21 17.84
CA ILE A 61 -3.52 -13.02 17.73
C ILE A 61 -4.66 -13.29 16.75
N TRP A 62 -5.84 -12.77 17.06
CA TRP A 62 -7.08 -13.00 16.31
C TRP A 62 -7.49 -11.82 15.43
N ILE A 63 -6.95 -10.64 15.72
CA ILE A 63 -7.20 -9.38 15.02
C ILE A 63 -5.87 -8.67 14.72
N GLY A 64 -5.91 -7.82 13.71
CA GLY A 64 -4.90 -6.82 13.40
C GLY A 64 -5.43 -5.42 13.68
N VAL A 65 -5.04 -4.45 12.84
CA VAL A 65 -5.41 -3.04 13.03
C VAL A 65 -6.90 -2.77 12.86
N SER A 66 -7.38 -1.72 13.52
CA SER A 66 -8.73 -1.19 13.28
C SER A 66 -8.81 -0.52 11.90
N ALA A 67 -9.85 -0.83 11.14
CA ALA A 67 -10.18 -0.21 9.87
C ALA A 67 -10.88 1.13 10.08
N ALA A 68 -10.38 2.18 9.42
CA ALA A 68 -11.06 3.47 9.23
C ALA A 68 -11.57 4.17 10.52
N ASN A 69 -11.01 3.87 11.69
CA ASN A 69 -11.48 4.36 12.99
C ASN A 69 -12.98 4.11 13.23
N ILE A 70 -13.53 3.07 12.61
CA ILE A 70 -14.92 2.65 12.81
C ILE A 70 -15.02 1.49 13.78
N TYR A 71 -13.97 1.15 14.54
CA TYR A 71 -13.94 0.03 15.49
C TYR A 71 -14.18 -1.35 14.87
N TYR A 72 -14.05 -1.48 13.56
CA TYR A 72 -13.97 -2.78 12.89
C TYR A 72 -12.51 -3.21 12.81
N TYR A 73 -12.17 -4.41 13.24
CA TYR A 73 -10.80 -4.93 13.20
C TYR A 73 -10.60 -5.85 12.00
N LEU A 74 -9.47 -5.66 11.33
CA LEU A 74 -9.00 -6.57 10.28
C LEU A 74 -8.41 -7.85 10.88
N GLY A 75 -8.26 -8.89 10.08
CA GLY A 75 -7.58 -10.11 10.48
C GLY A 75 -6.07 -9.91 10.64
N PRO A 76 -5.38 -10.78 11.39
CA PRO A 76 -3.97 -10.66 11.77
C PRO A 76 -2.99 -11.06 10.65
N GLY A 77 -3.49 -11.32 9.44
CA GLY A 77 -2.69 -11.95 8.37
C GLY A 77 -1.51 -11.08 7.94
N PHE A 78 -1.70 -9.76 7.89
CA PHE A 78 -0.62 -8.83 7.58
C PHE A 78 0.50 -8.86 8.64
N THR A 79 0.14 -8.91 9.93
CA THR A 79 1.10 -9.00 11.04
C THR A 79 1.89 -10.30 11.01
N TYR A 80 1.25 -11.44 10.69
CA TYR A 80 1.98 -12.71 10.54
C TYR A 80 2.95 -12.72 9.35
N ILE A 81 2.62 -12.07 8.24
CA ILE A 81 3.57 -11.89 7.13
C ILE A 81 4.75 -11.03 7.60
N ASN A 82 4.47 -9.94 8.31
CA ASN A 82 5.48 -9.05 8.88
C ASN A 82 6.43 -9.82 9.83
N ALA A 83 5.88 -10.64 10.74
CA ALA A 83 6.64 -11.52 11.64
C ALA A 83 7.48 -12.55 10.87
N LEU A 84 6.96 -13.14 9.79
CA LEU A 84 7.75 -14.07 8.97
C LEU A 84 8.95 -13.37 8.32
N LEU A 85 8.75 -12.17 7.77
CA LEU A 85 9.84 -11.41 7.14
C LEU A 85 10.90 -11.02 8.16
N PHE A 86 10.47 -10.53 9.33
CA PHE A 86 11.37 -10.20 10.44
C PHE A 86 12.10 -11.41 11.00
N LYS A 87 11.47 -12.58 11.04
CA LYS A 87 12.16 -13.82 11.45
C LYS A 87 13.31 -14.17 10.49
N ILE A 88 13.13 -13.94 9.19
CA ILE A 88 14.15 -14.19 8.17
C ILE A 88 15.26 -13.13 8.22
N SER A 89 14.91 -11.87 8.51
CA SER A 89 15.84 -10.74 8.52
C SER A 89 16.38 -10.36 9.91
N ASN A 90 16.05 -11.15 10.94
CA ASN A 90 16.32 -10.84 12.35
C ASN A 90 15.79 -9.45 12.79
N GLY A 91 14.65 -9.01 12.26
CA GLY A 91 14.00 -7.74 12.61
C GLY A 91 14.34 -6.55 11.70
N ASP A 92 15.13 -6.73 10.64
CA ASP A 92 15.51 -5.62 9.74
C ASP A 92 14.28 -5.01 9.03
N PRO A 93 13.96 -3.72 9.24
CA PRO A 93 12.91 -3.04 8.50
C PRO A 93 13.13 -2.99 6.98
N ALA A 94 14.39 -3.05 6.51
CA ALA A 94 14.69 -3.06 5.09
C ALA A 94 14.11 -4.29 4.38
N SER A 95 13.94 -5.41 5.09
CA SER A 95 13.30 -6.61 4.56
C SER A 95 11.86 -6.36 4.09
N LEU A 96 11.14 -5.48 4.78
CA LEU A 96 9.76 -5.10 4.46
C LEU A 96 9.71 -4.31 3.14
N ALA A 97 10.64 -3.36 2.97
CA ALA A 97 10.79 -2.57 1.75
C ALA A 97 11.07 -3.46 0.53
N TRP A 98 11.97 -4.43 0.69
CA TRP A 98 12.30 -5.40 -0.36
C TRP A 98 11.12 -6.29 -0.70
N PHE A 99 10.44 -6.85 0.30
CA PHE A 99 9.27 -7.68 0.07
C PHE A 99 8.15 -6.91 -0.65
N ALA A 100 7.85 -5.68 -0.23
CA ALA A 100 6.84 -4.84 -0.86
C ALA A 100 7.18 -4.59 -2.34
N SER A 101 8.43 -4.21 -2.63
CA SER A 101 8.93 -3.98 -3.99
C SER A 101 8.84 -5.24 -4.88
N LEU A 102 9.17 -6.41 -4.33
CA LEU A 102 9.07 -7.70 -5.01
C LEU A 102 7.61 -8.11 -5.24
N LEU A 103 6.70 -7.83 -4.29
CA LEU A 103 5.27 -8.05 -4.46
C LEU A 103 4.70 -7.14 -5.56
N GLY A 104 5.18 -5.90 -5.68
CA GLY A 104 4.86 -5.00 -6.79
C GLY A 104 5.30 -5.56 -8.16
N LEU A 105 6.48 -6.20 -8.23
CA LEU A 105 6.93 -6.91 -9.43
C LEU A 105 6.04 -8.12 -9.76
N ALA A 106 5.71 -8.93 -8.74
CA ALA A 106 4.80 -10.07 -8.88
C ALA A 106 3.41 -9.61 -9.34
N THR A 107 2.94 -8.46 -8.85
CA THR A 107 1.68 -7.83 -9.27
C THR A 107 1.76 -7.39 -10.72
N THR A 108 2.85 -6.74 -11.14
CA THR A 108 3.05 -6.33 -12.55
C THR A 108 3.02 -7.54 -13.50
N ALA A 109 3.70 -8.63 -13.12
CA ALA A 109 3.67 -9.89 -13.86
C ALA A 109 2.26 -10.51 -13.90
N SER A 110 1.53 -10.43 -12.79
CA SER A 110 0.14 -10.90 -12.70
C SER A 110 -0.78 -10.08 -13.61
N ILE A 111 -0.63 -8.76 -13.66
CA ILE A 111 -1.38 -7.87 -14.57
C ILE A 111 -1.09 -8.22 -16.03
N TYR A 112 0.18 -8.40 -16.41
CA TYR A 112 0.54 -8.89 -17.74
C TYR A 112 -0.20 -10.21 -18.06
N TYR A 113 -0.12 -11.18 -17.16
CA TYR A 113 -0.71 -12.50 -17.34
C TYR A 113 -2.24 -12.47 -17.45
N VAL A 114 -2.92 -11.72 -16.59
CA VAL A 114 -4.38 -11.61 -16.61
C VAL A 114 -4.86 -10.85 -17.84
N ALA A 115 -4.25 -9.70 -18.15
CA ALA A 115 -4.63 -8.90 -19.30
C ALA A 115 -4.33 -9.60 -20.65
N ARG A 116 -3.23 -10.34 -20.77
CA ARG A 116 -2.97 -11.13 -21.99
C ARG A 116 -3.95 -12.29 -22.16
N THR A 117 -4.45 -12.85 -21.05
CA THR A 117 -5.35 -14.02 -21.07
C THR A 117 -6.75 -13.65 -21.52
N PHE A 118 -7.26 -12.49 -21.11
CA PHE A 118 -8.63 -12.06 -21.43
C PHE A 118 -8.73 -11.10 -22.61
N PHE A 119 -7.62 -10.50 -23.03
CA PHE A 119 -7.60 -9.54 -24.14
C PHE A 119 -6.61 -9.97 -25.22
N SER A 120 -5.36 -9.51 -25.14
CA SER A 120 -4.32 -9.86 -26.11
C SER A 120 -2.93 -9.67 -25.49
N ASN A 121 -1.92 -10.33 -26.05
CA ASN A 121 -0.53 -10.17 -25.60
C ASN A 121 -0.08 -8.69 -25.59
N LYS A 122 -0.53 -7.90 -26.57
CA LYS A 122 -0.20 -6.47 -26.67
C LYS A 122 -0.84 -5.65 -25.54
N ILE A 123 -2.12 -5.91 -25.21
CA ILE A 123 -2.78 -5.27 -24.06
C ILE A 123 -2.11 -5.68 -22.75
N GLY A 124 -1.72 -6.95 -22.61
CA GLY A 124 -0.93 -7.40 -21.47
C GLY A 124 0.37 -6.63 -21.29
N LEU A 125 1.16 -6.47 -22.36
CA LEU A 125 2.42 -5.73 -22.33
C LEU A 125 2.18 -4.24 -22.00
N TYR A 126 1.17 -3.61 -22.59
CA TYR A 126 0.83 -2.22 -22.32
C TYR A 126 0.38 -2.03 -20.87
N ALA A 127 -0.43 -2.93 -20.32
CA ALA A 127 -0.87 -2.85 -18.92
C ALA A 127 0.30 -2.99 -17.95
N ALA A 128 1.26 -3.88 -18.26
CA ALA A 128 2.49 -4.03 -17.49
C ALA A 128 3.39 -2.79 -17.55
N ILE A 129 3.46 -2.10 -18.70
CA ILE A 129 4.18 -0.83 -18.81
C ILE A 129 3.50 0.22 -17.93
N ILE A 130 2.18 0.41 -18.07
CA ILE A 130 1.44 1.43 -17.31
C ILE A 130 1.56 1.18 -15.80
N TYR A 131 1.34 -0.05 -15.34
CA TYR A 131 1.44 -0.38 -13.91
C TYR A 131 2.89 -0.37 -13.40
N GLY A 132 3.79 -1.03 -14.14
CA GLY A 132 5.16 -1.28 -13.71
C GLY A 132 6.07 -0.05 -13.80
N CYS A 133 5.78 0.90 -14.68
CA CYS A 133 6.58 2.11 -14.81
C CYS A 133 5.99 3.32 -14.09
N SER A 134 4.69 3.36 -13.74
CA SER A 134 4.11 4.53 -13.06
C SER A 134 4.78 4.80 -11.71
N THR A 135 5.33 6.01 -11.53
CA THR A 135 6.00 6.42 -10.29
C THR A 135 5.02 6.41 -9.12
N LEU A 136 3.78 6.84 -9.34
CA LEU A 136 2.72 6.78 -8.32
C LEU A 136 2.52 5.36 -7.78
N ILE A 137 2.44 4.38 -8.68
CA ILE A 137 2.26 2.97 -8.31
C ILE A 137 3.53 2.43 -7.65
N ASN A 138 4.72 2.80 -8.15
CA ASN A 138 5.99 2.46 -7.51
C ASN A 138 6.04 2.93 -6.05
N LEU A 139 5.67 4.17 -5.77
CA LEU A 139 5.67 4.73 -4.41
C LEU A 139 4.74 3.95 -3.46
N ASN A 140 3.52 3.61 -3.92
CA ASN A 140 2.56 2.87 -3.11
C ASN A 140 2.97 1.41 -2.85
N ASP A 141 3.52 0.72 -3.85
CA ASP A 141 3.91 -0.69 -3.74
C ASP A 141 5.25 -0.89 -2.99
N ARG A 142 6.07 0.16 -2.83
CA ARG A 142 7.33 0.10 -2.07
C ARG A 142 7.12 0.28 -0.57
N ARG A 143 5.98 0.85 -0.17
CA ARG A 143 5.56 0.94 1.22
C ARG A 143 5.04 -0.41 1.68
N PHE A 144 5.41 -0.83 2.89
CA PHE A 144 4.95 -2.08 3.48
C PHE A 144 3.97 -1.83 4.62
N TRP A 145 2.69 -1.99 4.30
CA TRP A 145 1.56 -1.69 5.15
C TRP A 145 0.33 -2.51 4.74
N ASN A 146 -0.73 -2.50 5.53
CA ASN A 146 -1.97 -3.25 5.30
C ASN A 146 -2.52 -3.21 3.84
N PRO A 147 -2.49 -2.06 3.14
CA PRO A 147 -2.84 -1.95 1.72
C PRO A 147 -1.92 -2.63 0.70
N THR A 148 -0.67 -2.97 1.05
CA THR A 148 0.32 -3.50 0.08
C THR A 148 -0.21 -4.66 -0.76
N PRO A 149 -0.97 -5.65 -0.22
CA PRO A 149 -1.45 -6.77 -1.02
C PRO A 149 -2.68 -6.44 -1.90
N ILE A 150 -3.30 -5.25 -1.76
CA ILE A 150 -4.53 -4.87 -2.48
C ILE A 150 -4.41 -5.07 -4.00
N PRO A 151 -3.36 -4.57 -4.69
CA PRO A 151 -3.24 -4.71 -6.13
C PRO A 151 -3.14 -6.17 -6.59
N PHE A 152 -2.33 -6.96 -5.87
CA PHE A 152 -2.13 -8.37 -6.15
C PHE A 152 -3.44 -9.15 -5.97
N ILE A 153 -4.14 -8.96 -4.85
CA ILE A 153 -5.42 -9.62 -4.59
C ILE A 153 -6.46 -9.15 -5.62
N THR A 154 -6.50 -7.86 -5.95
CA THR A 154 -7.44 -7.28 -6.94
C THR A 154 -7.35 -7.99 -8.29
N ILE A 155 -6.14 -8.13 -8.85
CA ILE A 155 -5.99 -8.71 -10.18
C ILE A 155 -6.32 -10.21 -10.21
N TRP A 156 -5.95 -10.94 -9.14
CA TRP A 156 -6.28 -12.37 -9.01
C TRP A 156 -7.75 -12.61 -8.70
N MET A 157 -8.41 -11.70 -7.99
CA MET A 157 -9.84 -11.73 -7.72
C MET A 157 -10.63 -11.62 -9.04
N VAL A 158 -10.29 -10.64 -9.87
CA VAL A 158 -10.92 -10.51 -11.20
C VAL A 158 -10.67 -11.76 -12.04
N PHE A 159 -9.44 -12.27 -12.05
CA PHE A 159 -9.10 -13.49 -12.79
C PHE A 159 -9.92 -14.71 -12.33
N SER A 160 -9.96 -14.98 -11.02
CA SER A 160 -10.68 -16.14 -10.47
C SER A 160 -12.17 -16.03 -10.72
N LEU A 161 -12.76 -14.83 -10.58
CA LEU A 161 -14.17 -14.57 -10.86
C LEU A 161 -14.53 -14.82 -12.33
N ILE A 162 -13.69 -14.36 -13.28
CA ILE A 162 -13.95 -14.61 -14.71
C ILE A 162 -13.87 -16.11 -15.01
N LYS A 163 -12.88 -16.81 -14.47
CA LYS A 163 -12.74 -18.25 -14.66
C LYS A 163 -13.86 -19.04 -13.99
N ALA A 164 -14.36 -18.59 -12.84
CA ALA A 164 -15.44 -19.23 -12.10
C ALA A 164 -16.76 -19.29 -12.88
N LYS A 165 -17.01 -18.34 -13.79
CA LYS A 165 -18.19 -18.37 -14.68
C LYS A 165 -18.28 -19.62 -15.57
N LYS A 166 -17.13 -20.25 -15.86
CA LYS A 166 -17.02 -21.46 -16.70
C LYS A 166 -16.72 -22.70 -15.86
N ASN A 167 -15.87 -22.57 -14.84
CA ASN A 167 -15.49 -23.67 -13.97
C ASN A 167 -15.58 -23.24 -12.50
N PRO A 168 -16.60 -23.70 -11.75
CA PRO A 168 -16.81 -23.36 -10.35
C PRO A 168 -15.64 -23.68 -9.40
N ASN A 169 -14.68 -24.53 -9.77
CA ASN A 169 -13.48 -24.77 -8.95
C ASN A 169 -12.70 -23.49 -8.67
N TRP A 170 -12.77 -22.49 -9.56
CA TRP A 170 -12.13 -21.19 -9.33
C TRP A 170 -12.76 -20.38 -8.19
N LEU A 171 -13.97 -20.75 -7.74
CA LEU A 171 -14.56 -20.16 -6.53
C LEU A 171 -13.76 -20.51 -5.27
N ILE A 172 -12.96 -21.59 -5.29
CA ILE A 172 -12.06 -21.93 -4.18
C ILE A 172 -10.99 -20.85 -4.02
N LEU A 173 -10.38 -20.43 -5.14
CA LEU A 173 -9.42 -19.32 -5.13
C LEU A 173 -10.11 -18.00 -4.76
N THR A 174 -11.29 -17.72 -5.34
CA THR A 174 -12.07 -16.52 -4.99
C THR A 174 -12.36 -16.47 -3.48
N ALA A 175 -12.77 -17.58 -2.88
CA ALA A 175 -13.04 -17.67 -1.45
C ALA A 175 -11.80 -17.39 -0.60
N GLY A 176 -10.64 -17.95 -0.98
CA GLY A 176 -9.38 -17.67 -0.30
C GLY A 176 -8.97 -16.20 -0.41
N LEU A 177 -9.17 -15.57 -1.58
CA LEU A 177 -8.87 -14.16 -1.80
C LEU A 177 -9.84 -13.22 -1.07
N ILE A 178 -11.12 -13.57 -0.96
CA ILE A 178 -12.11 -12.81 -0.16
C ILE A 178 -11.78 -12.98 1.33
N GLY A 179 -11.34 -14.15 1.76
CA GLY A 179 -10.81 -14.33 3.10
C GLY A 179 -9.60 -13.41 3.35
N ALA A 180 -8.60 -13.45 2.46
CA ALA A 180 -7.41 -12.61 2.56
C ALA A 180 -7.72 -11.10 2.52
N ALA A 181 -8.78 -10.68 1.82
CA ALA A 181 -9.25 -9.30 1.81
C ALA A 181 -9.53 -8.77 3.24
N PHE A 182 -10.11 -9.61 4.11
CA PHE A 182 -10.38 -9.24 5.50
C PHE A 182 -9.12 -9.10 6.37
N HIS A 183 -7.95 -9.57 5.91
CA HIS A 183 -6.67 -9.43 6.62
C HIS A 183 -5.84 -8.25 6.09
N THR A 184 -6.29 -7.58 5.03
CA THR A 184 -5.51 -6.57 4.32
C THR A 184 -6.15 -5.20 4.46
N HIS A 185 -7.32 -4.99 3.85
CA HIS A 185 -7.98 -3.69 3.88
C HIS A 185 -9.48 -3.79 3.61
N LEU A 186 -10.27 -2.96 4.30
CA LEU A 186 -11.73 -3.04 4.26
C LEU A 186 -12.33 -2.73 2.87
N THR A 187 -11.67 -1.90 2.06
CA THR A 187 -12.13 -1.61 0.68
C THR A 187 -12.23 -2.85 -0.19
N MET A 188 -11.48 -3.92 0.13
CA MET A 188 -11.53 -5.16 -0.62
C MET A 188 -12.85 -5.94 -0.44
N VAL A 189 -13.64 -5.64 0.60
CA VAL A 189 -15.00 -6.18 0.78
C VAL A 189 -15.91 -5.83 -0.40
N LEU A 190 -15.61 -4.74 -1.13
CA LEU A 190 -16.37 -4.34 -2.32
C LEU A 190 -16.32 -5.39 -3.45
N PHE A 191 -15.32 -6.28 -3.46
CA PHE A 191 -15.30 -7.43 -4.37
C PHE A 191 -16.35 -8.50 -4.05
N MET A 192 -17.08 -8.40 -2.92
CA MET A 192 -18.27 -9.22 -2.69
C MET A 192 -19.34 -8.98 -3.75
N VAL A 193 -19.51 -7.76 -4.27
CA VAL A 193 -20.52 -7.47 -5.30
C VAL A 193 -20.31 -8.27 -6.59
N PRO A 194 -19.14 -8.20 -7.27
CA PRO A 194 -18.88 -9.06 -8.43
C PRO A 194 -18.83 -10.55 -8.07
N THR A 195 -18.48 -10.91 -6.83
CA THR A 195 -18.53 -12.30 -6.35
C THR A 195 -19.96 -12.83 -6.31
N LEU A 196 -20.88 -12.10 -5.68
CA LEU A 196 -22.30 -12.44 -5.61
C LEU A 196 -22.93 -12.53 -7.01
N TYR A 197 -22.55 -11.62 -7.92
CA TYR A 197 -22.95 -11.70 -9.33
C TYR A 197 -22.50 -13.03 -9.98
N VAL A 198 -21.23 -13.41 -9.83
CA VAL A 198 -20.70 -14.66 -10.41
C VAL A 198 -21.36 -15.89 -9.78
N VAL A 199 -21.57 -15.89 -8.47
CA VAL A 199 -22.27 -16.96 -7.76
C VAL A 199 -23.70 -17.10 -8.29
N TYR A 200 -24.45 -15.99 -8.40
CA TYR A 200 -25.80 -15.97 -8.97
C TYR A 200 -25.83 -16.53 -10.40
N VAL A 201 -24.92 -16.08 -11.28
CA VAL A 201 -24.82 -16.59 -12.65
C VAL A 201 -24.51 -18.10 -12.67
N SER A 202 -23.59 -18.55 -11.80
CA SER A 202 -23.19 -19.96 -11.72
C SER A 202 -24.31 -20.87 -11.22
N PHE A 203 -25.14 -20.37 -10.28
CA PHE A 203 -26.37 -21.02 -9.84
C PHE A 203 -27.41 -21.09 -10.96
N LYS A 204 -27.68 -19.98 -11.66
CA LYS A 204 -28.65 -19.93 -12.76
C LYS A 204 -28.28 -20.89 -13.90
N LYS A 205 -26.98 -21.00 -14.22
CA LYS A 205 -26.45 -21.94 -15.22
C LYS A 205 -26.36 -23.39 -14.72
N GLN A 206 -26.76 -23.69 -13.49
CA GLN A 206 -26.65 -25.00 -12.83
C GLN A 206 -25.23 -25.59 -12.70
N THR A 207 -24.21 -24.87 -13.14
CA THR A 207 -22.79 -25.26 -13.00
C THR A 207 -22.36 -25.46 -11.55
N LEU A 208 -22.88 -24.65 -10.63
CA LEU A 208 -22.56 -24.78 -9.20
C LEU A 208 -23.31 -25.94 -8.54
N LYS A 209 -24.57 -26.19 -8.94
CA LYS A 209 -25.37 -27.31 -8.45
C LYS A 209 -24.77 -28.67 -8.83
N THR A 210 -24.21 -28.74 -10.03
CA THR A 210 -23.52 -29.94 -10.54
C THR A 210 -22.13 -30.14 -9.92
N ASN A 211 -21.56 -29.12 -9.27
CA ASN A 211 -20.24 -29.17 -8.63
C ASN A 211 -20.29 -28.70 -7.17
N MET A 212 -21.10 -29.39 -6.36
CA MET A 212 -21.26 -29.10 -4.94
C MET A 212 -19.95 -29.24 -4.14
N LYS A 213 -19.01 -30.07 -4.61
CA LYS A 213 -17.67 -30.20 -4.04
C LYS A 213 -16.90 -28.87 -4.09
N ALA A 214 -16.96 -28.16 -5.22
CA ALA A 214 -16.32 -26.85 -5.34
C ALA A 214 -16.93 -25.81 -4.40
N ALA A 215 -18.26 -25.81 -4.25
CA ALA A 215 -18.95 -24.91 -3.33
C ALA A 215 -18.57 -25.19 -1.86
N LEU A 216 -18.55 -26.48 -1.46
CA LEU A 216 -18.15 -26.88 -0.12
C LEU A 216 -16.68 -26.53 0.16
N LEU A 217 -15.78 -26.82 -0.77
CA LEU A 217 -14.36 -26.51 -0.60
C LEU A 217 -14.10 -24.99 -0.58
N ALA A 218 -14.83 -24.21 -1.39
CA ALA A 218 -14.77 -22.75 -1.30
C ALA A 218 -15.23 -22.24 0.07
N CYS A 219 -16.32 -22.78 0.62
CA CYS A 219 -16.78 -22.46 1.97
C CYS A 219 -15.72 -22.80 3.03
N ILE A 220 -15.16 -24.01 2.99
CA ILE A 220 -14.10 -24.44 3.92
C ILE A 220 -12.88 -23.52 3.82
N VAL A 221 -12.41 -23.20 2.61
CA VAL A 221 -11.27 -22.30 2.43
C VAL A 221 -11.55 -20.90 2.97
N TYR A 222 -12.73 -20.34 2.70
CA TYR A 222 -13.12 -19.05 3.27
C TYR A 222 -13.09 -19.08 4.81
N LEU A 223 -13.71 -20.10 5.41
CA LEU A 223 -13.76 -20.27 6.87
C LEU A 223 -12.38 -20.45 7.49
N ILE A 224 -11.49 -21.22 6.85
CA ILE A 224 -10.12 -21.41 7.33
C ILE A 224 -9.35 -20.09 7.30
N VAL A 225 -9.40 -19.36 6.18
CA VAL A 225 -8.66 -18.11 6.03
C VAL A 225 -9.19 -17.04 6.99
N THR A 226 -10.52 -16.92 7.12
CA THR A 226 -11.16 -15.95 8.04
C THR A 226 -11.26 -16.42 9.49
N SER A 227 -10.78 -17.63 9.80
CA SER A 227 -10.92 -18.22 11.14
C SER A 227 -10.43 -17.35 12.29
N PRO A 228 -9.34 -16.54 12.18
CA PRO A 228 -8.93 -15.70 13.29
C PRO A 228 -10.01 -14.68 13.68
N LEU A 229 -10.68 -14.06 12.71
CA LEU A 229 -11.79 -13.14 12.97
C LEU A 229 -13.01 -13.85 13.55
N ILE A 230 -13.30 -15.07 13.08
CA ILE A 230 -14.39 -15.90 13.62
C ILE A 230 -14.12 -16.23 15.10
N VAL A 231 -12.90 -16.62 15.44
CA VAL A 231 -12.49 -16.90 16.82
C VAL A 231 -12.59 -15.63 17.67
N PHE A 232 -12.11 -14.48 17.16
CA PHE A 232 -12.26 -13.21 17.84
C PHE A 232 -13.73 -12.92 18.16
N ASP A 233 -14.60 -12.98 17.17
CA ASP A 233 -16.03 -12.69 17.34
C ASP A 233 -16.67 -13.66 18.33
N VAL A 234 -16.40 -14.97 18.27
CA VAL A 234 -16.97 -15.93 19.22
C VAL A 234 -16.54 -15.63 20.66
N VAL A 235 -15.27 -15.26 20.88
CA VAL A 235 -14.73 -14.93 22.21
C VAL A 235 -15.22 -13.56 22.70
N HIS A 236 -15.56 -12.64 21.80
CA HIS A 236 -15.96 -11.26 22.11
C HIS A 236 -17.44 -10.99 21.83
N ASN A 237 -18.33 -11.99 21.90
CA ASN A 237 -19.78 -11.83 21.73
C ASN A 237 -20.20 -11.17 20.41
N PHE A 238 -19.53 -11.54 19.32
CA PHE A 238 -19.74 -11.06 17.95
C PHE A 238 -19.55 -9.55 17.78
N ASP A 239 -18.63 -8.96 18.56
CA ASP A 239 -18.41 -7.51 18.59
C ASP A 239 -18.03 -6.94 17.22
N ASN A 240 -17.06 -7.57 16.56
CA ASN A 240 -16.53 -7.11 15.28
C ASN A 240 -17.55 -7.31 14.15
N LEU A 241 -18.21 -8.47 14.12
CA LEU A 241 -19.27 -8.80 13.15
C LEU A 241 -20.46 -7.85 13.25
N MET A 242 -20.83 -7.44 14.46
CA MET A 242 -21.96 -6.53 14.70
C MET A 242 -21.60 -5.06 14.48
N MET A 243 -20.31 -4.73 14.35
CA MET A 243 -19.85 -3.35 14.21
C MET A 243 -20.57 -2.63 13.04
N PRO A 244 -20.58 -3.15 11.79
CA PRO A 244 -21.23 -2.44 10.67
C PRO A 244 -22.69 -2.09 10.97
N MET A 245 -23.43 -3.00 11.61
CA MET A 245 -24.81 -2.76 12.04
C MET A 245 -24.91 -1.68 13.13
N ARG A 246 -24.01 -1.68 14.12
CA ARG A 246 -23.99 -0.67 15.19
C ARG A 246 -23.65 0.72 14.67
N THR A 247 -22.78 0.80 13.66
CA THR A 247 -22.46 2.04 12.96
C THR A 247 -23.66 2.56 12.18
N ILE A 248 -24.33 1.71 11.38
CA ILE A 248 -25.51 2.11 10.58
C ILE A 248 -26.69 2.52 11.48
N THR A 249 -26.87 1.84 12.62
CA THR A 249 -27.95 2.14 13.58
C THR A 249 -27.64 3.32 14.52
N GLY A 250 -26.46 3.95 14.40
CA GLY A 250 -26.04 5.08 15.23
C GLY A 250 -25.74 4.72 16.69
N LYS A 251 -25.69 3.42 17.04
CA LYS A 251 -25.36 2.94 18.39
C LYS A 251 -23.88 3.15 18.72
N GLN A 252 -23.02 3.25 17.71
CA GLN A 252 -21.61 3.57 17.85
C GLN A 252 -21.30 4.83 17.05
N ARG A 253 -20.69 5.83 17.70
CA ARG A 253 -20.18 7.02 17.02
C ARG A 253 -18.91 6.64 16.26
N ALA A 254 -19.06 6.01 15.10
CA ALA A 254 -17.99 5.96 14.12
C ALA A 254 -17.68 7.39 13.66
N ALA A 255 -16.41 7.69 13.31
CA ALA A 255 -16.03 8.97 12.71
C ALA A 255 -16.51 9.12 11.25
N LEU A 256 -17.71 8.61 10.96
CA LEU A 256 -18.38 8.70 9.67
C LEU A 256 -19.37 9.86 9.77
N ASN A 257 -19.13 10.90 8.97
CA ASN A 257 -20.09 11.99 8.82
C ASN A 257 -21.32 11.52 8.03
N THR A 258 -22.31 12.39 7.83
CA THR A 258 -23.34 12.12 6.82
C THR A 258 -22.74 12.25 5.42
N ILE A 259 -23.24 11.44 4.48
CA ILE A 259 -22.91 11.62 3.05
C ILE A 259 -23.31 13.05 2.68
N ASN A 260 -22.35 13.82 2.18
CA ASN A 260 -22.55 15.22 1.85
C ASN A 260 -21.85 15.58 0.53
N MET A 261 -22.39 16.59 -0.14
CA MET A 261 -21.90 17.03 -1.45
C MET A 261 -20.44 17.52 -1.43
N PRO A 262 -19.97 18.28 -0.42
CA PRO A 262 -18.57 18.68 -0.34
C PRO A 262 -17.59 17.51 -0.36
N ASN A 263 -17.85 16.45 0.42
CA ASN A 263 -17.01 15.25 0.44
C ASN A 263 -17.03 14.54 -0.92
N MET A 264 -18.20 14.41 -1.55
CA MET A 264 -18.31 13.81 -2.89
C MET A 264 -17.51 14.58 -3.95
N VAL A 265 -17.55 15.92 -3.91
CA VAL A 265 -16.75 16.77 -4.82
C VAL A 265 -15.25 16.61 -4.55
N SER A 266 -14.86 16.56 -3.27
CA SER A 266 -13.47 16.28 -2.88
C SER A 266 -12.99 14.92 -3.41
N HIS A 267 -13.81 13.87 -3.27
CA HIS A 267 -13.48 12.53 -3.76
C HIS A 267 -13.37 12.46 -5.28
N LEU A 268 -14.20 13.19 -6.02
CA LEU A 268 -14.06 13.33 -7.47
C LEU A 268 -12.76 14.07 -7.83
N GLY A 269 -12.39 15.08 -7.06
CA GLY A 269 -11.09 15.76 -7.15
C GLY A 269 -9.92 14.80 -6.93
N GLU A 270 -10.00 13.95 -5.91
CA GLU A 270 -8.97 12.95 -5.60
C GLU A 270 -8.84 11.90 -6.70
N ILE A 271 -9.96 11.38 -7.23
CA ILE A 271 -9.95 10.45 -8.37
C ILE A 271 -9.29 11.12 -9.59
N SER A 272 -9.68 12.36 -9.90
CA SER A 272 -9.11 13.11 -11.01
C SER A 272 -7.61 13.33 -10.83
N SER A 273 -7.19 13.72 -9.61
CA SER A 273 -5.78 13.90 -9.26
C SER A 273 -5.01 12.59 -9.46
N SER A 274 -5.46 11.50 -8.84
CA SER A 274 -4.87 10.16 -8.94
C SER A 274 -4.72 9.70 -10.39
N PHE A 275 -5.75 9.92 -11.21
CA PHE A 275 -5.77 9.52 -12.61
C PHE A 275 -4.80 10.34 -13.46
N GLY A 276 -4.53 11.60 -13.11
CA GLY A 276 -3.49 12.40 -13.73
C GLY A 276 -2.09 11.99 -13.25
N ARG A 277 -1.94 11.74 -11.95
CA ARG A 277 -0.69 11.32 -11.29
C ARG A 277 -0.19 9.95 -11.74
N LEU A 278 -1.07 9.07 -12.21
CA LEU A 278 -0.69 7.83 -12.89
C LEU A 278 0.33 8.07 -14.01
N TRP A 279 0.19 9.17 -14.74
CA TRP A 279 1.04 9.51 -15.89
C TRP A 279 2.35 10.19 -15.50
N TYR A 280 2.32 11.04 -14.47
CA TYR A 280 3.45 11.87 -14.10
C TYR A 280 3.36 12.34 -12.64
N ILE A 281 4.51 12.27 -11.95
CA ILE A 281 4.78 12.87 -10.64
C ILE A 281 5.96 13.84 -10.83
N LYS A 282 6.01 14.96 -10.10
CA LYS A 282 7.05 16.00 -10.28
C LYS A 282 8.45 15.44 -9.98
N LEU A 283 9.45 15.89 -10.72
CA LEU A 283 10.85 15.55 -10.48
C LEU A 283 11.31 16.04 -9.10
N TYR A 284 12.31 15.38 -8.52
CA TYR A 284 12.87 15.73 -7.21
C TYR A 284 11.88 15.72 -6.04
N SER A 285 10.74 15.04 -6.21
CA SER A 285 9.79 14.85 -5.12
C SER A 285 10.30 13.81 -4.12
N ASN A 286 9.64 13.75 -2.97
CA ASN A 286 9.95 12.84 -1.89
C ASN A 286 8.81 11.83 -1.70
N PRO A 287 9.10 10.52 -1.53
CA PRO A 287 8.08 9.50 -1.29
C PRO A 287 7.08 9.84 -0.18
N GLN A 288 7.55 10.39 0.95
CA GLN A 288 6.70 10.69 2.10
C GLN A 288 5.68 11.81 1.80
N ASP A 289 6.06 12.83 1.03
CA ASP A 289 5.19 13.90 0.54
C ASP A 289 4.16 13.38 -0.45
N GLU A 290 4.58 12.52 -1.39
CA GLU A 290 3.70 12.03 -2.45
C GLU A 290 2.63 11.05 -1.95
N VAL A 291 2.91 10.31 -0.88
CA VAL A 291 1.91 9.42 -0.23
C VAL A 291 1.27 10.05 1.01
N VAL A 292 1.55 11.33 1.29
CA VAL A 292 0.94 12.15 2.33
C VAL A 292 1.00 11.51 3.72
N LEU A 293 2.20 11.45 4.30
CA LEU A 293 2.43 10.86 5.63
C LEU A 293 2.94 11.89 6.63
N GLU A 294 2.52 11.75 7.89
CA GLU A 294 2.94 12.65 8.98
C GLU A 294 2.64 14.12 8.62
N SER A 295 3.64 15.01 8.70
CA SER A 295 3.54 16.44 8.31
C SER A 295 3.74 16.70 6.82
N HIS A 296 3.99 15.66 6.01
CA HIS A 296 4.38 15.79 4.62
C HIS A 296 3.15 15.88 3.71
N HIS A 297 2.92 17.07 3.14
CA HIS A 297 1.73 17.36 2.34
C HIS A 297 2.05 17.99 0.96
N ASP A 298 3.32 18.05 0.55
CA ASP A 298 3.72 18.60 -0.76
C ASP A 298 3.54 17.59 -1.92
N GLN A 299 2.33 17.02 -2.00
CA GLN A 299 1.95 16.04 -3.00
C GLN A 299 1.85 16.67 -4.41
N THR A 300 2.33 15.97 -5.44
CA THR A 300 2.13 16.41 -6.83
C THR A 300 0.63 16.41 -7.17
N ARG A 301 0.09 17.56 -7.59
CA ARG A 301 -1.30 17.64 -8.09
C ARG A 301 -1.42 16.97 -9.45
N GLY A 302 -2.48 16.18 -9.65
CA GLY A 302 -2.75 15.56 -10.95
C GLY A 302 -3.08 16.58 -12.04
N ASN A 303 -2.48 16.41 -13.20
CA ASN A 303 -2.76 17.24 -14.37
C ASN A 303 -4.11 16.86 -14.99
N ILE A 304 -5.01 17.83 -15.17
CA ILE A 304 -6.38 17.60 -15.68
C ILE A 304 -6.42 17.01 -17.09
N VAL A 305 -5.45 17.34 -17.95
CA VAL A 305 -5.36 16.78 -19.32
C VAL A 305 -4.97 15.31 -19.24
N LEU A 306 -4.00 14.96 -18.41
CA LEU A 306 -3.59 13.56 -18.18
C LEU A 306 -4.72 12.75 -17.52
N ALA A 307 -5.43 13.34 -16.56
CA ALA A 307 -6.62 12.74 -15.96
C ALA A 307 -7.71 12.49 -17.01
N SER A 308 -7.93 13.43 -17.92
CA SER A 308 -8.90 13.27 -19.02
C SER A 308 -8.54 12.11 -19.94
N ILE A 309 -7.25 11.86 -20.21
CA ILE A 309 -6.81 10.68 -20.97
C ILE A 309 -7.19 9.38 -20.24
N SER A 310 -6.96 9.32 -18.93
CA SER A 310 -7.37 8.17 -18.09
C SER A 310 -8.89 7.96 -18.10
N PHE A 311 -9.67 9.04 -17.96
CA PHE A 311 -11.14 8.96 -18.02
C PHE A 311 -11.64 8.52 -19.39
N LEU A 312 -11.07 9.06 -20.48
CA LEU A 312 -11.42 8.64 -21.84
C LEU A 312 -11.09 7.16 -22.07
N ALA A 313 -9.93 6.69 -21.59
CA ALA A 313 -9.57 5.29 -21.68
C ALA A 313 -10.51 4.39 -20.87
N LEU A 314 -10.88 4.82 -19.66
CA LEU A 314 -11.85 4.10 -18.82
C LEU A 314 -13.23 4.05 -19.46
N PHE A 315 -13.75 5.17 -19.94
CA PHE A 315 -15.03 5.23 -20.63
C PHE A 315 -15.02 4.35 -21.88
N TYR A 316 -13.96 4.43 -22.68
CA TYR A 316 -13.78 3.59 -23.87
C TYR A 316 -13.73 2.10 -23.50
N PHE A 317 -13.02 1.73 -22.44
CA PHE A 317 -12.97 0.36 -21.93
C PHE A 317 -14.36 -0.13 -21.52
N LEU A 318 -15.08 0.61 -20.67
CA LEU A 318 -16.42 0.22 -20.21
C LEU A 318 -17.44 0.12 -21.36
N TYR A 319 -17.32 0.99 -22.37
CA TYR A 319 -18.25 1.04 -23.49
C TYR A 319 -17.94 -0.01 -24.58
N LYS A 320 -16.67 -0.14 -24.98
CA LYS A 320 -16.25 -0.98 -26.13
C LYS A 320 -15.77 -2.37 -25.76
N ASN A 321 -15.42 -2.65 -24.51
CA ASN A 321 -14.97 -3.98 -24.13
C ASN A 321 -16.14 -4.98 -24.19
N LYS A 322 -16.05 -5.94 -25.11
CA LYS A 322 -17.00 -7.07 -25.27
C LYS A 322 -16.33 -8.42 -25.09
N ASN A 323 -15.09 -8.43 -24.57
CA ASN A 323 -14.37 -9.68 -24.30
C ASN A 323 -15.05 -10.43 -23.15
N GLU A 324 -14.85 -11.75 -23.12
CA GLU A 324 -15.40 -12.55 -22.04
C GLU A 324 -14.89 -12.09 -20.67
N GLY A 325 -15.81 -11.85 -19.74
CA GLY A 325 -15.48 -11.37 -18.40
C GLY A 325 -15.40 -9.86 -18.28
N SER A 326 -15.66 -9.10 -19.36
CA SER A 326 -15.70 -7.63 -19.33
C SER A 326 -16.66 -7.10 -18.27
N GLU A 327 -17.79 -7.77 -18.03
CA GLU A 327 -18.75 -7.37 -17.01
C GLU A 327 -18.19 -7.46 -15.59
N ILE A 328 -17.28 -8.40 -15.30
CA ILE A 328 -16.65 -8.49 -13.98
C ILE A 328 -15.70 -7.31 -13.77
N PHE A 329 -14.90 -6.95 -14.77
CA PHE A 329 -14.10 -5.73 -14.73
C PHE A 329 -14.98 -4.49 -14.51
N SER A 330 -16.07 -4.36 -15.27
CA SER A 330 -16.98 -3.21 -15.15
C SER A 330 -17.66 -3.14 -13.79
N ILE A 331 -18.19 -4.24 -13.28
CA ILE A 331 -18.81 -4.30 -11.94
C ILE A 331 -17.78 -3.93 -10.88
N SER A 332 -16.58 -4.51 -10.91
CA SER A 332 -15.51 -4.18 -9.95
C SER A 332 -15.15 -2.70 -9.96
N ILE A 333 -14.93 -2.11 -11.15
CA ILE A 333 -14.56 -0.68 -11.26
C ILE A 333 -15.70 0.21 -10.76
N ILE A 334 -16.93 -0.04 -11.22
CA ILE A 334 -18.09 0.80 -10.87
C ILE A 334 -18.38 0.71 -9.37
N THR A 335 -18.38 -0.50 -8.79
CA THR A 335 -18.64 -0.67 -7.35
C THR A 335 -17.60 0.07 -6.51
N ILE A 336 -16.32 -0.03 -6.83
CA ILE A 336 -15.26 0.61 -6.04
C ILE A 336 -15.28 2.13 -6.22
N LEU A 337 -15.47 2.66 -7.44
CA LEU A 337 -15.59 4.10 -7.66
C LEU A 337 -16.82 4.69 -6.96
N LEU A 338 -17.97 4.03 -7.03
CA LEU A 338 -19.17 4.48 -6.34
C LEU A 338 -18.97 4.50 -4.82
N ALA A 339 -18.38 3.44 -4.25
CA ALA A 339 -18.08 3.38 -2.83
C ALA A 339 -17.09 4.47 -2.40
N PHE A 340 -16.08 4.76 -3.23
CA PHE A 340 -15.11 5.82 -2.96
C PHE A 340 -15.77 7.20 -2.96
N ILE A 341 -16.61 7.49 -3.96
CA ILE A 341 -17.32 8.78 -4.08
C ILE A 341 -18.30 8.97 -2.93
N LEU A 342 -19.05 7.93 -2.58
CA LEU A 342 -20.10 7.97 -1.54
C LEU A 342 -19.56 7.79 -0.11
N TYR A 343 -18.24 7.66 0.06
CA TYR A 343 -17.65 7.52 1.39
C TYR A 343 -17.97 8.77 2.22
N PRO A 344 -18.44 8.64 3.47
CA PRO A 344 -18.94 9.79 4.22
C PRO A 344 -17.85 10.68 4.83
N SER A 345 -16.60 10.23 4.87
CA SER A 345 -15.48 10.93 5.52
C SER A 345 -14.34 11.17 4.53
N TYR A 346 -13.20 11.69 5.01
CA TYR A 346 -11.99 11.82 4.20
C TYR A 346 -11.55 10.46 3.65
N ASN A 347 -11.25 10.43 2.35
CA ASN A 347 -10.89 9.21 1.63
C ASN A 347 -9.50 9.38 0.99
N PRO A 348 -8.45 8.76 1.55
CA PRO A 348 -7.09 8.94 1.05
C PRO A 348 -6.85 8.20 -0.28
N GLU A 349 -5.89 8.68 -1.06
CA GLU A 349 -5.59 8.14 -2.40
C GLU A 349 -5.39 6.63 -2.43
N TYR A 350 -4.74 6.05 -1.41
CA TYR A 350 -4.43 4.63 -1.38
C TYR A 350 -5.68 3.72 -1.35
N TYR A 351 -6.87 4.25 -1.02
CA TYR A 351 -8.12 3.49 -1.16
C TYR A 351 -8.45 3.19 -2.63
N LEU A 352 -7.84 3.92 -3.57
CA LEU A 352 -7.96 3.70 -5.02
C LEU A 352 -7.00 2.63 -5.56
N MET A 353 -6.15 1.97 -4.75
CA MET A 353 -5.17 0.99 -5.25
C MET A 353 -5.79 -0.11 -6.14
N SER A 354 -6.99 -0.62 -5.80
CA SER A 354 -7.71 -1.55 -6.68
C SER A 354 -8.11 -0.91 -8.01
N ILE A 355 -8.58 0.34 -7.99
CA ILE A 355 -8.93 1.10 -9.19
C ILE A 355 -7.70 1.38 -10.05
N LEU A 356 -6.59 1.81 -9.47
CA LEU A 356 -5.34 2.08 -10.20
C LEU A 356 -4.82 0.81 -10.89
N THR A 357 -4.96 -0.35 -10.24
CA THR A 357 -4.65 -1.67 -10.80
C THR A 357 -5.50 -1.96 -12.05
N LEU A 358 -6.82 -1.79 -11.96
CA LEU A 358 -7.73 -2.05 -13.09
C LEU A 358 -7.63 -0.96 -14.17
N MET A 359 -7.29 0.27 -13.79
CA MET A 359 -7.09 1.40 -14.69
C MET A 359 -5.89 1.17 -15.60
N ALA A 360 -4.81 0.52 -15.14
CA ALA A 360 -3.68 0.15 -16.00
C ALA A 360 -4.13 -0.71 -17.20
N ILE A 361 -5.10 -1.61 -16.99
CA ILE A 361 -5.70 -2.43 -18.05
C ILE A 361 -6.62 -1.60 -18.94
N ALA A 362 -7.42 -0.70 -18.39
CA ALA A 362 -8.28 0.19 -19.16
C ALA A 362 -7.48 1.13 -20.08
N ILE A 363 -6.42 1.75 -19.56
CA ILE A 363 -5.46 2.56 -20.33
C ILE A 363 -4.81 1.72 -21.42
N ALA A 364 -4.33 0.52 -21.10
CA ALA A 364 -3.74 -0.39 -22.08
C ALA A 364 -4.71 -0.77 -23.20
N TYR A 365 -5.97 -1.02 -22.87
CA TYR A 365 -7.03 -1.31 -23.83
C TYR A 365 -7.27 -0.13 -24.78
N GLY A 366 -7.35 1.10 -24.23
CA GLY A 366 -7.48 2.33 -25.00
C GLY A 366 -6.27 2.61 -25.90
N LEU A 367 -5.04 2.46 -25.39
CA LEU A 367 -3.82 2.61 -26.20
C LEU A 367 -3.73 1.57 -27.32
N ASN A 368 -4.24 0.36 -27.09
CA ASN A 368 -4.22 -0.68 -28.12
C ASN A 368 -5.17 -0.40 -29.29
N SER A 369 -6.27 0.33 -29.06
CA SER A 369 -7.22 0.70 -30.13
C SER A 369 -6.71 1.82 -31.03
N MET A 370 -5.67 2.55 -30.61
CA MET A 370 -5.04 3.61 -31.38
C MET A 370 -4.01 3.05 -32.40
N PRO A 371 -3.77 3.75 -33.52
CA PRO A 371 -2.66 3.45 -34.42
C PRO A 371 -1.31 3.38 -33.67
N GLN A 372 -0.45 2.44 -34.05
CA GLN A 372 0.88 2.27 -33.42
C GLN A 372 1.74 3.55 -33.49
N LYS A 373 1.56 4.35 -34.54
CA LYS A 373 2.23 5.65 -34.71
C LYS A 373 1.88 6.66 -33.62
N LEU A 374 0.78 6.45 -32.87
CA LEU A 374 0.38 7.27 -31.72
C LEU A 374 0.66 6.58 -30.39
N SER A 375 0.30 5.30 -30.25
CA SER A 375 0.45 4.60 -28.96
C SER A 375 1.90 4.38 -28.55
N TYR A 376 2.84 4.14 -29.48
CA TYR A 376 4.25 3.98 -29.13
C TYR A 376 4.93 5.26 -28.64
N PRO A 377 4.75 6.43 -29.28
CA PRO A 377 5.21 7.70 -28.70
C PRO A 377 4.65 7.96 -27.31
N ILE A 378 3.36 7.72 -27.07
CA ILE A 378 2.74 7.92 -25.75
C ILE A 378 3.42 7.03 -24.70
N LEU A 379 3.58 5.74 -24.99
CA LEU A 379 4.26 4.80 -24.08
C LEU A 379 5.73 5.17 -23.86
N ALA A 380 6.45 5.60 -24.90
CA ALA A 380 7.84 6.01 -24.78
C ALA A 380 7.99 7.26 -23.88
N VAL A 381 7.13 8.28 -24.08
CA VAL A 381 7.10 9.47 -23.23
C VAL A 381 6.74 9.10 -21.80
N PHE A 382 5.73 8.24 -21.61
CA PHE A 382 5.33 7.76 -20.29
C PHE A 382 6.47 7.04 -19.56
N ILE A 383 7.18 6.12 -20.23
CA ILE A 383 8.33 5.41 -19.66
C ILE A 383 9.44 6.40 -19.29
N VAL A 384 9.84 7.29 -20.20
CA VAL A 384 10.93 8.25 -19.96
C VAL A 384 10.58 9.20 -18.82
N ALA A 385 9.36 9.73 -18.79
CA ALA A 385 8.91 10.64 -17.74
C ALA A 385 8.97 9.95 -16.36
N ASN A 386 8.47 8.72 -16.25
CA ASN A 386 8.47 8.02 -14.98
C ASN A 386 9.84 7.47 -14.57
N ILE A 387 10.72 7.13 -15.52
CA ILE A 387 12.12 6.88 -15.20
C ILE A 387 12.74 8.14 -14.59
N ALA A 388 12.60 9.28 -15.26
CA ALA A 388 13.17 10.55 -14.79
C ALA A 388 12.65 10.91 -13.40
N THR A 389 11.34 10.77 -13.14
CA THR A 389 10.79 11.01 -11.82
C THR A 389 11.33 10.03 -10.79
N THR A 390 11.29 8.72 -11.05
CA THR A 390 11.71 7.71 -10.06
C THR A 390 13.19 7.85 -9.69
N VAL A 391 14.08 8.08 -10.67
CA VAL A 391 15.52 8.20 -10.40
C VAL A 391 15.90 9.51 -9.70
N THR A 392 15.04 10.54 -9.78
CA THR A 392 15.25 11.82 -9.11
C THR A 392 14.57 11.92 -7.75
N LEU A 393 13.86 10.88 -7.28
CA LEU A 393 13.23 10.87 -5.96
C LEU A 393 14.27 11.14 -4.86
N SER A 394 13.90 12.00 -3.92
CA SER A 394 14.70 12.32 -2.75
C SER A 394 14.56 11.23 -1.68
N ASP A 395 15.68 10.81 -1.09
CA ASP A 395 15.79 9.85 0.02
C ASP A 395 15.94 10.52 1.39
N LYS A 396 15.65 11.83 1.47
CA LYS A 396 15.88 12.65 2.66
C LYS A 396 15.13 12.18 3.92
N TYR A 397 14.01 11.45 3.80
CA TYR A 397 13.27 10.93 4.97
C TYR A 397 13.25 9.41 5.08
N GLY A 398 13.92 8.70 4.17
CA GLY A 398 13.81 7.25 4.12
C GLY A 398 14.60 6.53 5.22
N LEU A 399 14.38 5.22 5.31
CA LEU A 399 14.90 4.35 6.36
C LEU A 399 16.41 4.48 6.59
N LEU A 400 17.23 4.44 5.52
CA LEU A 400 18.69 4.53 5.69
C LEU A 400 19.14 5.92 6.16
N THR A 401 18.37 6.97 5.92
CA THR A 401 18.64 8.30 6.47
C THR A 401 18.38 8.32 7.98
N ARG A 402 17.32 7.66 8.45
CA ARG A 402 17.04 7.49 9.88
C ARG A 402 18.08 6.59 10.56
N ALA A 403 18.44 5.47 9.96
CA ALA A 403 19.45 4.53 10.48
C ALA A 403 20.82 5.20 10.69
N ARG A 404 21.30 5.98 9.71
CA ARG A 404 22.55 6.73 9.83
C ARG A 404 22.52 7.80 10.93
N LEU A 405 21.36 8.40 11.21
CA LEU A 405 21.24 9.30 12.36
C LEU A 405 21.44 8.52 13.66
N VAL A 406 20.76 7.38 13.81
CA VAL A 406 20.91 6.51 14.99
C VAL A 406 22.36 6.10 15.19
N GLU A 407 23.04 5.63 14.14
CA GLU A 407 24.46 5.25 14.21
C GLU A 407 25.34 6.39 14.73
N LYS A 408 25.12 7.64 14.29
CA LYS A 408 25.84 8.81 14.79
C LYS A 408 25.47 9.11 16.25
N THR A 409 24.19 9.11 16.59
CA THR A 409 23.70 9.33 17.96
C THR A 409 24.28 8.32 18.94
N MET A 410 24.41 7.05 18.55
CA MET A 410 24.99 6.00 19.40
C MET A 410 26.47 6.26 19.73
N GLN A 411 27.21 7.01 18.91
CA GLN A 411 28.59 7.42 19.24
C GLN A 411 28.63 8.38 20.43
N GLY A 412 27.60 9.22 20.59
CA GLY A 412 27.47 10.13 21.74
C GLY A 412 26.82 9.49 22.97
N VAL A 413 25.93 8.50 22.78
CA VAL A 413 25.30 7.76 23.87
C VAL A 413 26.26 6.77 24.52
N GLY A 414 27.07 6.05 23.71
CA GLY A 414 27.93 4.99 24.19
C GLY A 414 27.15 3.87 24.89
N ASP A 415 27.65 3.40 26.03
CA ASP A 415 27.03 2.31 26.79
C ASP A 415 25.93 2.77 27.75
N LYS A 416 25.68 4.08 27.87
CA LYS A 416 24.74 4.65 28.83
C LYS A 416 23.29 4.29 28.52
N SER A 417 22.45 4.31 29.54
CA SER A 417 20.99 4.23 29.40
C SER A 417 20.42 5.58 28.93
N PHE A 418 19.33 5.57 28.16
CA PHE A 418 18.75 6.80 27.64
C PHE A 418 17.22 6.76 27.46
N ALA A 419 16.58 7.90 27.71
CA ALA A 419 15.21 8.16 27.25
C ALA A 419 15.23 8.71 25.81
N LEU A 420 14.26 8.32 24.99
CA LEU A 420 14.06 8.83 23.64
C LEU A 420 12.81 9.71 23.58
N GLU A 421 12.96 10.92 23.08
CA GLU A 421 11.84 11.81 22.77
C GLU A 421 11.93 12.27 21.33
N THR A 422 10.77 12.62 20.77
CA THR A 422 10.66 13.18 19.42
C THR A 422 10.01 14.55 19.48
N ILE A 423 10.46 15.47 18.63
CA ILE A 423 9.92 16.82 18.55
C ILE A 423 9.75 17.25 17.08
N GLY A 424 8.69 18.01 16.82
CA GLY A 424 8.36 18.55 15.50
C GLY A 424 7.22 19.55 15.59
N GLU A 425 6.76 20.08 14.45
CA GLU A 425 5.73 21.14 14.38
C GLU A 425 4.32 20.67 14.75
N LEU A 426 4.08 19.36 14.75
CA LEU A 426 2.74 18.80 14.87
C LEU A 426 2.45 18.46 16.35
N PRO A 427 1.21 18.67 16.82
CA PRO A 427 0.82 18.26 18.16
C PRO A 427 0.87 16.73 18.31
N LYS A 428 1.08 16.26 19.54
CA LYS A 428 1.18 14.82 19.88
C LYS A 428 2.33 14.11 19.15
N PRO A 429 3.58 14.47 19.46
CA PRO A 429 4.76 13.92 18.79
C PRO A 429 4.88 12.39 18.88
N GLU A 430 4.27 11.78 19.91
CA GLU A 430 4.19 10.34 20.10
C GLU A 430 3.45 9.61 18.95
N PHE A 431 2.64 10.32 18.16
CA PHE A 431 2.02 9.79 16.94
C PHE A 431 2.64 10.39 15.68
N ALA A 432 2.83 11.71 15.67
CA ALA A 432 3.18 12.46 14.46
C ALA A 432 4.61 12.20 13.97
N TYR A 433 5.52 11.86 14.89
CA TYR A 433 6.94 11.68 14.61
C TYR A 433 7.46 10.36 15.16
N ALA A 434 6.61 9.34 15.17
CA ALA A 434 7.01 8.01 15.57
C ALA A 434 7.86 7.33 14.48
N GLY A 435 8.20 6.06 14.67
CA GLY A 435 9.16 5.35 13.82
C GLY A 435 10.55 5.27 14.43
N TRP A 436 10.89 6.10 15.41
CA TRP A 436 12.26 6.16 15.94
C TRP A 436 12.56 5.08 16.97
N ARG A 437 11.64 4.70 17.85
CA ARG A 437 11.96 3.74 18.92
C ARG A 437 12.41 2.40 18.36
N TYR A 438 11.70 1.87 17.36
CA TYR A 438 12.10 0.62 16.71
C TYR A 438 13.42 0.77 15.93
N ILE A 439 13.65 1.93 15.31
CA ILE A 439 14.87 2.20 14.54
C ILE A 439 16.09 2.31 15.46
N PHE A 440 15.96 2.93 16.65
CA PHE A 440 16.97 2.90 17.69
C PHE A 440 17.20 1.48 18.22
N LYS A 441 16.13 0.72 18.49
CA LYS A 441 16.23 -0.68 18.91
C LYS A 441 17.02 -1.54 17.92
N TYR A 442 16.77 -1.37 16.63
CA TYR A 442 17.35 -2.24 15.61
C TYR A 442 18.76 -1.81 15.17
N TYR A 443 18.95 -0.53 14.81
CA TYR A 443 20.24 -0.02 14.30
C TYR A 443 21.17 0.52 15.39
N GLY A 444 20.71 0.58 16.64
CA GLY A 444 21.47 1.07 17.78
C GLY A 444 21.21 0.24 19.04
N LYS A 445 20.69 0.90 20.07
CA LYS A 445 20.35 0.29 21.36
C LYS A 445 18.89 0.60 21.69
N THR A 446 18.21 -0.36 22.32
CA THR A 446 16.83 -0.18 22.81
C THR A 446 16.76 0.98 23.81
N PRO A 447 15.93 2.01 23.57
CA PRO A 447 15.72 3.08 24.54
C PRO A 447 15.07 2.56 25.82
N THR A 448 15.54 3.02 26.98
CA THR A 448 15.03 2.67 28.31
C THR A 448 13.58 3.11 28.47
N LYS A 449 13.28 4.32 27.97
CA LYS A 449 11.95 4.93 27.91
C LYS A 449 11.81 5.68 26.60
N SER A 450 10.58 5.83 26.11
CA SER A 450 10.25 6.63 24.93
C SER A 450 8.93 7.35 25.09
N ASN A 451 8.80 8.54 24.50
CA ASN A 451 7.51 9.25 24.43
C ASN A 451 6.41 8.47 23.69
N VAL A 452 6.76 7.45 22.88
CA VAL A 452 5.79 6.56 22.21
C VAL A 452 5.28 5.42 23.11
N ASP A 453 5.94 5.14 24.24
CA ASP A 453 5.60 4.01 25.12
C ASP A 453 4.17 4.06 25.68
N PRO A 454 3.57 5.22 26.02
CA PRO A 454 2.17 5.27 26.42
C PRO A 454 1.19 4.76 25.35
N ILE A 455 1.61 4.69 24.08
CA ILE A 455 0.78 4.30 22.93
C ILE A 455 1.08 2.86 22.49
N LEU A 456 2.35 2.51 22.34
CA LEU A 456 2.78 1.21 21.80
C LEU A 456 3.38 0.27 22.85
N GLY A 457 3.67 0.77 24.06
CA GLY A 457 4.37 0.03 25.11
C GLY A 457 3.67 -1.23 25.59
N TRP A 458 2.34 -1.31 25.42
CA TRP A 458 1.56 -2.53 25.71
C TRP A 458 2.00 -3.73 24.86
N ILE A 459 2.70 -3.52 23.74
CA ILE A 459 3.21 -4.57 22.85
C ILE A 459 4.53 -5.16 23.36
N TYR A 460 5.36 -4.34 24.02
CA TYR A 460 6.74 -4.68 24.41
C TYR A 460 7.01 -4.31 25.88
N LEU A 461 6.08 -4.65 26.78
CA LEU A 461 6.15 -4.25 28.20
C LEU A 461 7.47 -4.61 28.88
N ASP A 462 8.09 -5.72 28.47
CA ASP A 462 9.36 -6.18 29.02
C ASP A 462 10.59 -5.39 28.55
N GLU A 463 10.42 -4.44 27.63
CA GLU A 463 11.46 -3.52 27.14
C GLU A 463 11.37 -2.11 27.72
N ILE A 464 10.43 -1.86 28.64
CA ILE A 464 10.27 -0.58 29.34
C ILE A 464 10.81 -0.73 30.76
N SER A 465 11.89 -0.02 31.08
CA SER A 465 12.49 -0.05 32.41
C SER A 465 11.94 1.05 33.30
N GLU A 466 11.78 0.77 34.60
CA GLU A 466 11.44 1.79 35.60
C GLU A 466 12.63 2.69 35.96
N GLU A 467 13.86 2.23 35.70
CA GLU A 467 15.10 2.96 35.99
C GLU A 467 15.10 4.36 35.37
N ILE A 468 15.74 5.30 36.07
CA ILE A 468 15.96 6.65 35.56
C ILE A 468 17.13 6.55 34.59
N PRO A 469 16.93 6.81 33.28
CA PRO A 469 18.02 6.73 32.32
C PRO A 469 19.07 7.80 32.60
N GLU A 470 20.32 7.56 32.22
CA GLU A 470 21.42 8.51 32.42
C GLU A 470 21.37 9.68 31.44
N LEU A 471 20.85 9.44 30.23
CA LEU A 471 20.80 10.44 29.16
C LEU A 471 19.36 10.67 28.68
N LYS A 472 19.14 11.84 28.11
CA LYS A 472 17.94 12.16 27.34
C LYS A 472 18.34 12.44 25.89
N VAL A 473 17.79 11.67 24.96
CA VAL A 473 18.00 11.82 23.52
C VAL A 473 16.73 12.39 22.91
N ILE A 474 16.84 13.57 22.31
CA ILE A 474 15.74 14.20 21.57
C ILE A 474 16.04 14.12 20.09
N VAL A 475 15.14 13.51 19.32
CA VAL A 475 15.19 13.52 17.85
C VAL A 475 14.21 14.55 17.33
N ALA A 476 14.74 15.58 16.68
CA ALA A 476 13.93 16.56 15.98
C ALA A 476 13.72 16.14 14.53
N ASP A 477 12.48 16.29 14.07
CA ASP A 477 12.18 16.32 12.64
C ASP A 477 12.73 17.62 12.01
N THR A 478 12.18 18.04 10.88
CA THR A 478 12.46 19.25 10.08
C THR A 478 12.41 20.60 10.82
N VAL A 479 12.39 20.60 12.16
CA VAL A 479 12.47 21.77 13.03
C VAL A 479 13.81 21.85 13.75
N GLU A 480 14.29 23.06 13.96
CA GLU A 480 15.39 23.35 14.89
C GLU A 480 14.80 23.83 16.22
N PRO A 481 14.66 22.94 17.23
CA PRO A 481 14.13 23.32 18.53
C PRO A 481 15.14 24.19 19.30
N THR A 482 14.62 25.13 20.09
CA THR A 482 15.39 25.86 21.09
C THR A 482 15.28 25.17 22.43
N PHE A 483 16.40 24.89 23.08
CA PHE A 483 16.47 24.26 24.40
C PHE A 483 16.93 25.26 25.46
N GLU A 484 16.48 25.09 26.70
CA GLU A 484 16.95 25.89 27.84
C GLU A 484 18.38 25.51 28.27
N GLU A 485 18.74 24.24 28.11
CA GLU A 485 20.07 23.69 28.38
C GLU A 485 20.79 23.37 27.06
N GLU A 486 22.13 23.45 27.05
CA GLU A 486 22.90 23.04 25.88
C GLU A 486 23.07 21.51 25.81
N PRO A 487 22.90 20.90 24.63
CA PRO A 487 23.13 19.47 24.45
C PRO A 487 24.63 19.16 24.56
N ILE A 488 24.96 18.06 25.23
CA ILE A 488 26.34 17.52 25.33
C ILE A 488 26.87 17.15 23.94
N ALA A 489 26.00 16.65 23.07
CA ALA A 489 26.33 16.29 21.70
C ALA A 489 25.12 16.49 20.79
N THR A 490 25.41 16.90 19.55
CA THR A 490 24.41 17.08 18.49
C THR A 490 24.88 16.39 17.23
N PHE A 491 23.97 15.65 16.58
CA PHE A 491 24.20 14.97 15.32
C PHE A 491 23.11 15.32 14.32
N SER A 492 23.43 15.29 13.04
CA SER A 492 22.44 15.44 11.97
C SER A 492 22.68 14.45 10.84
N ASN A 493 21.58 14.07 10.19
CA ASN A 493 21.62 13.31 8.96
C ASN A 493 20.35 13.54 8.13
N GLY A 494 20.53 14.05 6.90
CA GLY A 494 19.40 14.55 6.13
C GLY A 494 18.74 15.74 6.86
N PRO A 495 17.42 15.78 6.97
CA PRO A 495 16.67 16.82 7.66
C PRO A 495 16.49 16.55 9.17
N TYR A 496 17.00 15.42 9.67
CA TYR A 496 16.81 15.01 11.06
C TYR A 496 18.01 15.40 11.92
N HIS A 497 17.70 15.83 13.15
CA HIS A 497 18.69 16.20 14.16
C HIS A 497 18.49 15.37 15.43
N SER A 498 19.58 15.05 16.11
CA SER A 498 19.56 14.36 17.40
C SER A 498 20.40 15.14 18.40
N TYR A 499 19.83 15.38 19.57
CA TYR A 499 20.40 16.16 20.67
C TYR A 499 20.48 15.26 21.90
N ILE A 500 21.64 15.25 22.57
CA ILE A 500 21.89 14.42 23.76
C ILE A 500 22.10 15.33 24.97
N PHE A 501 21.36 15.09 26.04
CA PHE A 501 21.42 15.81 27.31
C PHE A 501 21.76 14.86 28.46
N GLN A 502 22.31 15.39 29.55
CA GLN A 502 22.34 14.66 30.82
C GLN A 502 20.90 14.57 31.33
N ASN A 503 20.49 13.40 31.79
CA ASN A 503 19.20 13.26 32.43
C ASN A 503 19.39 13.51 33.94
N ASN A 504 19.17 14.76 34.36
CA ASN A 504 19.32 15.20 35.75
C ASN A 504 18.16 14.76 36.64
#